data_AF-A0A383VXR9-F1
#
_entry.id   AF-A0A383VXR9-F1
#
_cell.length_a   1.000
_cell.length_b   1.000
_cell.length_c   1.000
_cell.angle_alpha   90.00
_cell.angle_beta   90.00
_cell.angle_gamma   90.00
#
_symmetry.space_group_name_H-M   'P 1'
#
loop_
_entity.id
_entity.type
_entity.pdbx_description
1 polymer ?
#
loop_
_entity_poly.entity_id
_entity_poly.type
_entity_poly.pdbx_seq_one_letter_code
_entity_poly.pdbx_strand_id
1 'polypeptide(L)'
;MGIPISDSQAVLQNTKLDMSHQEASRLVEHLQTMWEGYCTDGEGNSNGCEWLPVEQIGSMMCQELGYEDEPEFEDALKGSFADFLDKLPYVIKQEKNGKLYFQIKPELPRSQWRATKMIVKISSTADLWRTCYKSPYATIEIPELEFEFSADGKRHTDSIYNHIGSAVYNLGNYVQQGNSGLSDDHKNKIMDTVIALNMFLDVPVPWTWVVHDPSGMSEFKPMDGHVEVEYLEPEPAAEPAAAAAAAEPAAAGEAAAGMSEFMSMDCHMIVEYLEPEPAAEPAAAAAAGPAAAGEAAAGEAAAEQPQEQQQQQ
;
A
#
# COMPACT_ATOMS: atom_id res chain seq x y z
N MET A 1 -16.18 1.49 -47.00
CA MET A 1 -16.08 2.55 -45.98
C MET A 1 -15.74 1.87 -44.68
N GLY A 2 -14.46 1.90 -44.30
CA GLY A 2 -13.98 1.27 -43.06
C GLY A 2 -14.44 2.09 -41.87
N ILE A 3 -14.98 1.41 -40.86
CA ILE A 3 -15.31 2.00 -39.57
C ILE A 3 -13.97 2.34 -38.89
N PRO A 4 -13.74 3.57 -38.43
CA PRO A 4 -12.55 3.89 -37.67
C PRO A 4 -12.60 3.12 -36.34
N ILE A 5 -11.61 2.28 -36.10
CA ILE A 5 -11.37 1.66 -34.80
C ILE A 5 -10.90 2.79 -33.89
N SER A 6 -11.82 3.32 -33.08
CA SER A 6 -11.58 4.42 -32.15
C SER A 6 -10.47 4.08 -31.15
N ASP A 7 -9.72 5.11 -30.77
CA ASP A 7 -8.63 5.23 -29.78
C ASP A 7 -8.87 4.60 -28.39
N SER A 8 -9.99 3.91 -28.17
CA SER A 8 -10.37 3.27 -26.91
C SER A 8 -9.38 2.18 -26.47
N GLN A 9 -8.76 1.47 -27.42
CA GLN A 9 -7.76 0.44 -27.10
C GLN A 9 -6.41 1.03 -26.66
N ALA A 10 -6.08 2.26 -27.08
CA ALA A 10 -4.84 2.93 -26.66
C ALA A 10 -4.94 3.46 -25.22
N VAL A 11 -6.13 3.90 -24.80
CA VAL A 11 -6.37 4.36 -23.41
C VAL A 11 -6.38 3.20 -22.41
N LEU A 12 -6.78 1.99 -22.84
CA LEU A 12 -6.81 0.77 -22.02
C LEU A 12 -5.42 0.19 -21.70
N GLN A 13 -4.36 0.61 -22.41
CA GLN A 13 -3.02 0.07 -22.19
C GLN A 13 -2.22 0.81 -21.10
N ASN A 14 -2.65 1.99 -20.68
CA ASN A 14 -1.83 2.86 -19.83
C ASN A 14 -1.94 2.57 -18.32
N THR A 15 -2.64 1.52 -17.90
CA THR A 15 -2.80 1.17 -16.47
C THR A 15 -2.93 -0.33 -16.22
N LYS A 16 -2.57 -1.18 -17.19
CA LYS A 16 -2.37 -2.61 -16.93
C LYS A 16 -0.98 -2.78 -16.32
N LEU A 17 -0.93 -2.89 -14.99
CA LEU A 17 0.18 -3.54 -14.32
C LEU A 17 0.15 -5.01 -14.74
N ASP A 18 1.00 -5.39 -15.70
CA ASP A 18 1.10 -6.76 -16.22
C ASP A 18 1.93 -7.64 -15.26
N MET A 19 1.52 -7.67 -14.00
CA MET A 19 2.14 -8.41 -12.90
C MET A 19 1.05 -9.09 -12.08
N SER A 20 1.41 -10.09 -11.29
CA SER A 20 0.43 -10.71 -10.38
C SER A 20 -0.09 -9.65 -9.39
N HIS A 21 -1.39 -9.69 -9.08
CA HIS A 21 -1.99 -8.73 -8.15
C HIS A 21 -1.33 -8.75 -6.77
N GLN A 22 -0.92 -9.93 -6.29
CA GLN A 22 -0.20 -10.06 -5.02
C GLN A 22 1.14 -9.32 -5.05
N GLU A 23 1.85 -9.41 -6.16
CA GLU A 23 3.13 -8.71 -6.32
C GLU A 23 2.92 -7.19 -6.43
N ALA A 24 1.91 -6.75 -7.18
CA ALA A 24 1.56 -5.34 -7.28
C ALA A 24 1.24 -4.73 -5.90
N SER A 25 0.39 -5.40 -5.12
CA SER A 25 0.02 -4.94 -3.78
C SER A 25 1.23 -4.91 -2.86
N ARG A 26 2.07 -5.96 -2.88
CA ARG A 26 3.30 -6.01 -2.09
C ARG A 26 4.24 -4.86 -2.42
N LEU A 27 4.43 -4.56 -3.71
CA LEU A 27 5.27 -3.45 -4.18
C LEU A 27 4.74 -2.09 -3.74
N VAL A 28 3.44 -1.85 -3.88
CA VAL A 28 2.80 -0.59 -3.50
C VAL A 28 2.82 -0.40 -1.98
N GLU A 29 2.51 -1.44 -1.21
CA GLU A 29 2.58 -1.42 0.26
C GLU A 29 4.00 -1.14 0.77
N HIS A 30 5.00 -1.77 0.15
CA HIS A 30 6.40 -1.55 0.51
C HIS A 30 6.86 -0.14 0.15
N LEU A 31 6.52 0.35 -1.04
CA LEU A 31 6.79 1.73 -1.46
C LEU A 31 6.17 2.74 -0.49
N GLN A 32 4.93 2.50 -0.05
CA GLN A 32 4.26 3.35 0.92
C GLN A 32 4.93 3.29 2.29
N THR A 33 5.34 2.10 2.74
CA THR A 33 6.08 1.92 4.01
C THR A 33 7.40 2.68 4.00
N MET A 34 8.15 2.62 2.88
CA MET A 34 9.37 3.41 2.72
C MET A 34 9.08 4.91 2.72
N TRP A 35 8.05 5.35 2.00
CA TRP A 35 7.63 6.75 2.00
C TRP A 35 7.30 7.23 3.41
N GLU A 36 6.50 6.48 4.15
CA GLU A 36 6.12 6.82 5.52
C GLU A 36 7.34 6.87 6.45
N GLY A 37 8.27 5.93 6.30
CA GLY A 37 9.51 5.88 7.08
C GLY A 37 10.47 7.05 6.80
N TYR A 38 10.53 7.55 5.57
CA TYR A 38 11.47 8.60 5.18
C TYR A 38 10.89 10.01 5.13
N CYS A 39 9.60 10.15 4.86
CA CYS A 39 8.97 11.44 4.55
C CYS A 39 7.92 11.86 5.58
N THR A 40 7.43 10.95 6.43
CA THR A 40 6.49 11.27 7.50
C THR A 40 7.06 10.98 8.88
N ASP A 41 6.58 11.69 9.89
CA ASP A 41 6.78 11.31 11.29
C ASP A 41 5.77 10.21 11.70
N GLY A 42 5.92 9.67 12.91
CA GLY A 42 5.01 8.65 13.44
C GLY A 42 3.56 9.13 13.65
N GLU A 43 3.27 10.41 13.42
CA GLU A 43 1.95 11.04 13.48
C GLU A 43 1.40 11.38 12.07
N GLY A 44 2.14 11.06 11.01
CA GLY A 44 1.75 11.28 9.61
C GLY A 44 2.05 12.69 9.08
N ASN A 45 2.75 13.54 9.84
CA ASN A 45 3.17 14.86 9.37
C ASN A 45 4.46 14.77 8.55
N SER A 46 4.65 15.69 7.60
CA SER A 46 5.89 15.75 6.82
C SER A 46 7.09 16.04 7.73
N ASN A 47 8.13 15.21 7.64
CA ASN A 47 9.38 15.39 8.39
C ASN A 47 10.39 16.31 7.67
N GLY A 48 9.97 16.96 6.57
CA GLY A 48 10.79 17.84 5.74
C GLY A 48 11.42 17.17 4.52
N CYS A 49 11.36 15.83 4.40
CA CYS A 49 11.74 15.13 3.18
C CYS A 49 10.53 15.01 2.25
N GLU A 50 10.50 15.81 1.18
CA GLU A 50 9.35 15.83 0.25
C GLU A 50 9.59 15.04 -1.05
N TRP A 51 10.83 14.62 -1.31
CA TRP A 51 11.21 13.99 -2.58
C TRP A 51 12.23 12.88 -2.33
N LEU A 52 11.91 11.68 -2.79
CA LEU A 52 12.82 10.54 -2.72
C LEU A 52 13.42 10.26 -4.10
N PRO A 53 14.71 9.93 -4.20
CA PRO A 53 15.33 9.68 -5.48
C PRO A 53 14.96 8.28 -6.00
N VAL A 54 14.54 8.20 -7.26
CA VAL A 54 13.96 6.99 -7.87
C VAL A 54 14.96 5.83 -7.90
N GLU A 55 16.21 6.09 -8.31
CA GLU A 55 17.23 5.04 -8.45
C GLU A 55 17.57 4.36 -7.11
N GLN A 56 17.80 5.14 -6.05
CA GLN A 56 18.17 4.58 -4.75
C GLN A 56 17.00 3.82 -4.13
N ILE A 57 15.77 4.34 -4.24
CA ILE A 57 14.59 3.62 -3.74
C ILE A 57 14.34 2.35 -4.55
N GLY A 58 14.48 2.39 -5.88
CA GLY A 58 14.36 1.18 -6.71
C GLY A 58 15.36 0.09 -6.30
N SER A 59 16.62 0.47 -6.08
CA SER A 59 17.66 -0.47 -5.61
C SER A 59 17.38 -1.01 -4.20
N MET A 60 16.88 -0.18 -3.29
CA MET A 60 16.49 -0.63 -1.94
C MET A 60 15.28 -1.57 -1.99
N MET A 61 14.26 -1.27 -2.79
CA MET A 61 13.10 -2.15 -2.98
C MET A 61 13.51 -3.50 -3.56
N CYS A 62 14.40 -3.52 -4.56
CA CYS A 62 14.97 -4.74 -5.13
C CYS A 62 15.57 -5.65 -4.03
N GLN A 63 16.38 -5.08 -3.14
CA GLN A 63 17.04 -5.81 -2.06
C GLN A 63 16.07 -6.25 -0.95
N GLU A 64 15.19 -5.36 -0.49
CA GLU A 64 14.28 -5.63 0.64
C GLU A 64 13.16 -6.60 0.28
N LEU A 65 12.72 -6.62 -0.98
CA LEU A 65 11.72 -7.56 -1.47
C LEU A 65 12.31 -8.93 -1.84
N GLY A 66 13.63 -9.03 -1.90
CA GLY A 66 14.37 -10.28 -2.08
C GLY A 66 14.59 -10.68 -3.54
N TYR A 67 14.60 -9.72 -4.47
CA TYR A 67 15.04 -9.96 -5.85
C TYR A 67 16.57 -10.09 -5.88
N GLU A 68 17.09 -10.99 -6.72
CA GLU A 68 18.52 -11.28 -6.88
C GLU A 68 19.27 -10.07 -7.44
N ASP A 69 18.70 -9.40 -8.43
CA ASP A 69 19.27 -8.22 -9.07
C ASP A 69 18.20 -7.29 -9.70
N GLU A 70 18.66 -6.12 -10.15
CA GLU A 70 17.82 -5.10 -10.79
C GLU A 70 17.14 -5.61 -12.07
N PRO A 71 17.79 -6.40 -12.94
CA PRO A 71 17.10 -7.08 -14.05
C PRO A 71 15.92 -7.98 -13.65
N GLU A 72 16.05 -8.80 -12.60
CA GLU A 72 14.92 -9.62 -12.10
C GLU A 72 13.78 -8.74 -11.60
N PHE A 73 14.10 -7.67 -10.87
CA PHE A 73 13.13 -6.70 -10.39
C PHE A 73 12.40 -6.01 -11.55
N GLU A 74 13.12 -5.56 -12.58
CA GLU A 74 12.52 -4.92 -13.76
C GLU A 74 11.66 -5.89 -14.59
N ASP A 75 12.02 -7.18 -14.66
CA ASP A 75 11.13 -8.17 -15.27
C ASP A 75 9.85 -8.38 -14.46
N ALA A 76 9.91 -8.38 -13.13
CA ALA A 76 8.73 -8.43 -12.28
C ALA A 76 7.83 -7.20 -12.47
N LEU A 77 8.42 -6.02 -12.65
CA LEU A 77 7.71 -4.75 -12.93
C LEU A 77 7.18 -4.63 -14.37
N LYS A 78 7.69 -5.48 -15.28
CA LYS A 78 7.52 -5.36 -16.74
C LYS A 78 7.94 -3.98 -17.25
N GLY A 79 9.09 -3.50 -16.78
CA GLY A 79 9.66 -2.20 -17.11
C GLY A 79 10.56 -1.67 -16.00
N SER A 80 11.04 -0.45 -16.15
CA SER A 80 11.85 0.18 -15.11
C SER A 80 11.01 0.53 -13.89
N PHE A 81 11.67 0.71 -12.74
CA PHE A 81 11.00 1.25 -11.55
C PHE A 81 10.35 2.62 -11.82
N ALA A 82 10.96 3.44 -12.67
CA ALA A 82 10.38 4.71 -13.10
C ALA A 82 9.05 4.51 -13.86
N ASP A 83 8.95 3.50 -14.74
CA ASP A 83 7.73 3.17 -15.48
C ASP A 83 6.64 2.62 -14.56
N PHE A 84 7.03 1.88 -13.52
CA PHE A 84 6.10 1.43 -12.49
C PHE A 84 5.48 2.61 -11.73
N LEU A 85 6.29 3.60 -11.32
CA LEU A 85 5.80 4.79 -10.64
C LEU A 85 4.81 5.60 -11.49
N ASP A 86 4.95 5.63 -12.82
CA ASP A 86 3.98 6.30 -13.71
C ASP A 86 2.59 5.66 -13.69
N LYS A 87 2.51 4.39 -13.33
CA LYS A 87 1.24 3.65 -13.23
C LYS A 87 0.48 4.00 -11.94
N LEU A 88 1.13 4.62 -10.96
CA LEU A 88 0.54 4.97 -9.66
C LEU A 88 -0.04 6.41 -9.68
N PRO A 89 -1.35 6.61 -9.44
CA PRO A 89 -1.97 7.94 -9.57
C PRO A 89 -1.57 8.94 -8.47
N TYR A 90 -1.05 8.41 -7.36
CA TYR A 90 -0.61 9.19 -6.22
C TYR A 90 0.87 9.52 -6.27
N VAL A 91 1.60 9.06 -7.27
CA VAL A 91 3.02 9.39 -7.41
C VAL A 91 3.20 10.54 -8.38
N ILE A 92 3.97 11.53 -7.98
CA ILE A 92 4.44 12.62 -8.83
C ILE A 92 5.93 12.42 -9.03
N LYS A 93 6.40 12.45 -10.27
CA LYS A 93 7.83 12.43 -10.59
C LYS A 93 8.33 13.82 -10.99
N GLN A 94 9.56 14.12 -10.62
CA GLN A 94 10.26 15.34 -11.01
C GLN A 94 11.73 15.04 -11.25
N GLU A 95 12.28 15.57 -12.33
CA GLU A 95 13.72 15.53 -12.59
C GLU A 95 14.40 16.74 -11.93
N LYS A 96 15.44 16.51 -11.12
CA LYS A 96 16.28 17.53 -10.49
C LYS A 96 17.74 17.17 -10.70
N ASN A 97 18.51 18.08 -11.31
CA ASN A 97 19.95 17.90 -11.57
C ASN A 97 20.30 16.60 -12.32
N GLY A 98 19.49 16.22 -13.31
CA GLY A 98 19.71 14.99 -14.10
C GLY A 98 19.40 13.69 -13.35
N LYS A 99 18.77 13.77 -12.17
CA LYS A 99 18.29 12.62 -11.40
C LYS A 99 16.78 12.67 -11.24
N LEU A 100 16.14 11.51 -11.32
CA LEU A 100 14.70 11.37 -11.11
C LEU A 100 14.39 11.28 -9.61
N TYR A 101 13.42 12.06 -9.18
CA TYR A 101 12.83 12.02 -7.86
C TYR A 101 11.33 11.76 -7.97
N PHE A 102 10.76 11.16 -6.93
CA PHE A 102 9.32 10.99 -6.82
C PHE A 102 8.83 11.50 -5.45
N GLN A 103 7.55 11.84 -5.43
CA GLN A 103 6.79 12.23 -4.26
C GLN A 103 5.47 11.47 -4.28
N ILE A 104 5.07 10.84 -3.16
CA ILE A 104 3.68 10.44 -2.99
C ILE A 104 2.89 11.69 -2.62
N LYS A 105 1.82 11.98 -3.36
CA LYS A 105 0.95 13.15 -3.19
C LYS A 105 0.64 13.32 -1.71
N PRO A 106 1.10 14.43 -1.10
CA PRO A 106 0.85 14.67 0.31
C PRO A 106 -0.65 14.75 0.53
N GLU A 107 -1.07 14.31 1.71
CA GLU A 107 -2.45 14.44 2.11
C GLU A 107 -2.83 15.92 2.17
N LEU A 108 -3.97 16.26 1.57
CA LEU A 108 -4.50 17.62 1.66
C LEU A 108 -4.87 17.91 3.12
N PRO A 109 -4.60 19.12 3.64
CA PRO A 109 -5.09 19.51 4.95
C PRO A 109 -6.60 19.30 5.04
N ARG A 110 -7.10 18.86 6.20
CA ARG A 110 -8.54 18.61 6.41
C ARG A 110 -9.44 19.80 6.05
N SER A 111 -8.92 21.02 6.16
CA SER A 111 -9.62 22.24 5.76
C SER A 111 -9.91 22.36 4.26
N GLN A 112 -9.20 21.58 3.42
CA GLN A 112 -9.35 21.54 1.97
C GLN A 112 -10.07 20.28 1.48
N TRP A 113 -10.48 19.38 2.39
CA TRP A 113 -11.21 18.19 2.03
C TRP A 113 -12.56 18.55 1.43
N ARG A 114 -12.94 17.80 0.39
CA ARG A 114 -14.25 17.90 -0.25
C ARG A 114 -14.86 16.53 -0.22
N ALA A 115 -15.84 16.31 0.64
CA ALA A 115 -16.47 15.01 0.76
C ALA A 115 -17.12 14.62 -0.58
N THR A 116 -16.88 13.38 -1.01
CA THR A 116 -17.42 12.82 -2.25
C THR A 116 -18.12 11.51 -1.96
N LYS A 117 -19.26 11.31 -2.62
CA LYS A 117 -19.92 10.03 -2.74
C LYS A 117 -19.86 9.60 -4.20
N MET A 118 -19.20 8.48 -4.47
CA MET A 118 -19.10 7.93 -5.83
C MET A 118 -19.97 6.68 -5.90
N ILE A 119 -20.85 6.62 -6.89
CA ILE A 119 -21.78 5.52 -7.10
C ILE A 119 -21.45 4.87 -8.44
N VAL A 120 -21.17 3.58 -8.43
CA VAL A 120 -20.89 2.79 -9.63
C VAL A 120 -21.93 1.68 -9.75
N LYS A 121 -22.66 1.67 -10.87
CA LYS A 121 -23.60 0.60 -11.16
C LYS A 121 -22.90 -0.52 -11.92
N ILE A 122 -22.75 -1.68 -11.26
CA ILE A 122 -22.15 -2.87 -11.85
C ILE A 122 -23.21 -3.61 -12.64
N SER A 123 -23.05 -3.63 -13.96
CA SER A 123 -24.03 -4.24 -14.89
C SER A 123 -23.46 -5.39 -15.70
N SER A 124 -22.14 -5.52 -15.73
CA SER A 124 -21.42 -6.57 -16.43
C SER A 124 -20.14 -6.95 -15.67
N THR A 125 -19.61 -8.14 -15.94
CA THR A 125 -18.32 -8.56 -15.38
C THR A 125 -17.15 -7.67 -15.82
N ALA A 126 -17.29 -6.92 -16.92
CA ALA A 126 -16.30 -5.94 -17.35
C ALA A 126 -16.19 -4.77 -16.35
N ASP A 127 -17.28 -4.38 -15.70
CA ASP A 127 -17.30 -3.28 -14.72
C ASP A 127 -16.49 -3.64 -13.45
N LEU A 128 -16.38 -4.93 -13.12
CA LEU A 128 -15.61 -5.40 -11.97
C LEU A 128 -14.10 -5.14 -12.10
N TRP A 129 -13.62 -4.97 -13.34
CA TRP A 129 -12.21 -4.70 -13.63
C TRP A 129 -11.85 -3.21 -13.58
N ARG A 130 -12.80 -2.33 -13.22
CA ARG A 130 -12.53 -0.92 -12.92
C ARG A 130 -11.61 -0.82 -11.71
N THR A 131 -10.55 -0.04 -11.82
CA THR A 131 -9.65 0.24 -10.71
C THR A 131 -10.31 1.26 -9.78
N CYS A 132 -10.52 0.88 -8.53
CA CYS A 132 -10.92 1.73 -7.43
C CYS A 132 -9.67 2.14 -6.65
N TYR A 133 -9.44 3.44 -6.59
CA TYR A 133 -8.43 4.02 -5.72
C TYR A 133 -9.13 4.52 -4.45
N LYS A 134 -9.09 3.71 -3.39
CA LYS A 134 -9.75 3.97 -2.11
C LYS A 134 -8.83 4.78 -1.20
N SER A 135 -9.31 5.92 -0.69
CA SER A 135 -8.58 6.72 0.30
C SER A 135 -8.51 6.02 1.68
N PRO A 136 -7.57 6.45 2.55
CA PRO A 136 -7.49 5.99 3.95
C PRO A 136 -8.77 6.18 4.76
N TYR A 137 -9.57 7.19 4.39
CA TYR A 137 -10.75 7.64 5.11
C TYR A 137 -12.05 7.17 4.47
N ALA A 138 -11.98 6.60 3.26
CA ALA A 138 -13.15 6.18 2.53
C ALA A 138 -13.71 4.88 3.13
N THR A 139 -15.04 4.81 3.15
CA THR A 139 -15.78 3.55 3.30
C THR A 139 -16.36 3.15 1.95
N ILE A 140 -16.55 1.86 1.76
CA ILE A 140 -17.21 1.31 0.57
C ILE A 140 -18.44 0.56 1.02
N GLU A 141 -19.56 0.74 0.35
CA GLU A 141 -20.84 0.12 0.67
C GLU A 141 -21.37 -0.64 -0.56
N ILE A 142 -21.93 -1.83 -0.30
CA ILE A 142 -22.75 -2.60 -1.24
C ILE A 142 -24.17 -2.65 -0.64
N PRO A 143 -25.05 -1.70 -1.01
CA PRO A 143 -26.36 -1.55 -0.36
C PRO A 143 -27.23 -2.80 -0.45
N GLU A 144 -27.16 -3.55 -1.56
CA GLU A 144 -27.95 -4.75 -1.78
C GLU A 144 -27.56 -5.92 -0.86
N LEU A 145 -26.36 -5.88 -0.27
CA LEU A 145 -25.89 -6.86 0.72
C LEU A 145 -25.88 -6.32 2.15
N GLU A 146 -26.23 -5.04 2.35
CA GLU A 146 -26.04 -4.31 3.61
C GLU A 146 -24.59 -4.49 4.14
N PHE A 147 -23.63 -4.48 3.20
CA PHE A 147 -22.23 -4.79 3.49
C PHE A 147 -21.35 -3.55 3.30
N GLU A 148 -20.43 -3.32 4.24
CA GLU A 148 -19.52 -2.19 4.23
C GLU A 148 -18.06 -2.63 4.43
N PHE A 149 -17.16 -2.03 3.66
CA PHE A 149 -15.73 -1.97 3.94
C PHE A 149 -15.43 -0.69 4.71
N SER A 150 -15.04 -0.82 5.96
CA SER A 150 -14.72 0.34 6.80
C SER A 150 -13.40 1.01 6.38
N ALA A 151 -13.22 2.25 6.83
CA ALA A 151 -11.95 2.94 6.72
C ALA A 151 -10.90 2.26 7.62
N ASP A 152 -9.71 2.03 7.08
CA ASP A 152 -8.63 1.29 7.72
C ASP A 152 -7.31 2.08 7.78
N GLY A 153 -7.36 3.36 7.40
CA GLY A 153 -6.21 4.27 7.46
C GLY A 153 -5.17 4.00 6.37
N LYS A 154 -5.45 3.13 5.39
CA LYS A 154 -4.53 2.81 4.30
C LYS A 154 -5.12 3.15 2.93
N ARG A 155 -4.25 3.52 1.99
CA ARG A 155 -4.61 3.66 0.58
C ARG A 155 -4.69 2.27 -0.03
N HIS A 156 -5.79 1.98 -0.72
CA HIS A 156 -5.92 0.75 -1.48
C HIS A 156 -6.11 1.07 -2.95
N THR A 157 -5.37 0.38 -3.81
CA THR A 157 -5.43 0.55 -5.26
C THR A 157 -5.68 -0.82 -5.87
N ASP A 158 -6.92 -1.12 -6.22
CA ASP A 158 -7.23 -2.40 -6.85
C ASP A 158 -8.51 -2.36 -7.68
N SER A 159 -8.82 -3.44 -8.39
CA SER A 159 -10.10 -3.61 -9.06
C SER A 159 -11.23 -3.86 -8.07
N ILE A 160 -12.46 -3.50 -8.44
CA ILE A 160 -13.67 -3.83 -7.65
C ILE A 160 -13.73 -5.34 -7.38
N TYR A 161 -13.40 -6.17 -8.38
CA TYR A 161 -13.27 -7.61 -8.25
C TYR A 161 -12.36 -8.01 -7.08
N ASN A 162 -11.15 -7.43 -7.04
CA ASN A 162 -10.14 -7.79 -6.05
C ASN A 162 -10.44 -7.24 -4.65
N HIS A 163 -11.13 -6.10 -4.54
CA HIS A 163 -11.64 -5.64 -3.24
C HIS A 163 -12.65 -6.65 -2.65
N ILE A 164 -13.58 -7.15 -3.48
CA ILE A 164 -14.52 -8.19 -3.06
C ILE A 164 -13.78 -9.49 -2.73
N GLY A 165 -12.83 -9.91 -3.58
CA GLY A 165 -12.00 -11.09 -3.34
C GLY A 165 -11.25 -11.02 -2.00
N SER A 166 -10.70 -9.85 -1.68
CA SER A 166 -10.04 -9.59 -0.39
C SER A 166 -11.01 -9.70 0.79
N ALA A 167 -12.24 -9.16 0.68
CA ALA A 167 -13.26 -9.34 1.71
C ALA A 167 -13.67 -10.80 1.90
N VAL A 168 -13.91 -11.52 0.80
CA VAL A 168 -14.22 -12.96 0.81
C VAL A 168 -13.13 -13.74 1.54
N TYR A 169 -11.86 -13.49 1.19
CA TYR A 169 -10.72 -14.13 1.83
C TYR A 169 -10.63 -13.79 3.33
N ASN A 170 -10.73 -12.51 3.69
CA ASN A 170 -10.61 -12.05 5.07
C ASN A 170 -11.73 -12.62 5.96
N LEU A 171 -12.97 -12.62 5.50
CA LEU A 171 -14.12 -13.18 6.21
C LEU A 171 -14.02 -14.71 6.34
N GLY A 172 -13.66 -15.40 5.26
CA GLY A 172 -13.47 -16.85 5.27
C GLY A 172 -12.37 -17.27 6.24
N ASN A 173 -11.24 -16.56 6.20
CA ASN A 173 -10.11 -16.78 7.11
C ASN A 173 -10.48 -16.48 8.56
N TYR A 174 -11.26 -15.41 8.83
CA TYR A 174 -11.76 -15.08 10.17
C TYR A 174 -12.61 -16.21 10.78
N VAL A 175 -13.44 -16.89 9.97
CA VAL A 175 -14.21 -18.05 10.41
C VAL A 175 -13.32 -19.28 10.61
N GLN A 176 -12.40 -19.55 9.67
CA GLN A 176 -11.53 -20.74 9.68
C GLN A 176 -10.49 -20.73 10.80
N GLN A 177 -9.90 -19.56 11.10
CA GLN A 177 -8.93 -19.40 12.19
C GLN A 177 -9.56 -19.57 13.58
N GLY A 178 -10.87 -19.87 13.65
CA GLY A 178 -11.49 -20.37 14.86
C GLY A 178 -11.46 -19.33 15.95
N ASN A 179 -12.01 -18.14 15.68
CA ASN A 179 -12.27 -17.16 16.72
C ASN A 179 -13.23 -17.81 17.74
N SER A 180 -12.66 -18.38 18.80
CA SER A 180 -13.25 -19.44 19.64
C SER A 180 -14.40 -18.93 20.51
N GLY A 181 -14.68 -17.63 20.45
CA GLY A 181 -15.82 -16.97 21.07
C GLY A 181 -17.04 -16.75 20.18
N LEU A 182 -17.00 -17.07 18.88
CA LEU A 182 -18.16 -16.92 17.99
C LEU A 182 -19.07 -18.15 18.04
N SER A 183 -20.38 -17.90 18.20
CA SER A 183 -21.40 -18.93 18.04
C SER A 183 -21.43 -19.44 16.60
N ASP A 184 -21.93 -20.67 16.43
CA ASP A 184 -22.07 -21.25 15.10
C ASP A 184 -23.07 -20.47 14.23
N ASP A 185 -24.09 -19.87 14.84
CA ASP A 185 -25.02 -18.97 14.15
C ASP A 185 -24.30 -17.74 13.55
N HIS A 186 -23.34 -17.15 14.26
CA HIS A 186 -22.56 -16.03 13.73
C HIS A 186 -21.63 -16.47 12.61
N LYS A 187 -20.99 -17.63 12.74
CA LYS A 187 -20.15 -18.20 11.67
C LYS A 187 -20.96 -18.46 10.41
N ASN A 188 -22.16 -19.03 10.55
CA ASN A 188 -23.05 -19.28 9.43
C ASN A 188 -23.42 -17.99 8.71
N LYS A 189 -23.80 -16.93 9.44
CA LYS A 189 -24.09 -15.62 8.83
C LYS A 189 -22.90 -15.03 8.08
N ILE A 190 -21.69 -15.14 8.62
CA ILE A 190 -20.47 -14.67 7.92
C ILE A 190 -20.25 -15.47 6.64
N MET A 191 -20.44 -16.79 6.69
CA MET A 191 -20.31 -17.65 5.50
C MET A 191 -21.40 -17.38 4.46
N ASP A 192 -22.62 -17.05 4.89
CA ASP A 192 -23.70 -16.62 4.00
C ASP A 192 -23.33 -15.32 3.28
N THR A 193 -22.72 -14.36 3.97
CA THR A 193 -22.17 -13.14 3.35
C THR A 193 -21.05 -13.47 2.37
N VAL A 194 -20.13 -14.39 2.70
CA VAL A 194 -19.07 -14.84 1.79
C VAL A 194 -19.65 -15.44 0.50
N ILE A 195 -20.70 -16.26 0.61
CA ILE A 195 -21.38 -16.84 -0.55
C ILE A 195 -22.02 -15.73 -1.39
N ALA A 196 -22.72 -14.78 -0.76
CA ALA A 196 -23.37 -13.67 -1.44
C ALA A 196 -22.37 -12.77 -2.19
N LEU A 197 -21.22 -12.46 -1.56
CA LEU A 197 -20.13 -11.71 -2.20
C LEU A 197 -19.56 -12.43 -3.42
N ASN A 198 -19.37 -13.75 -3.36
CA ASN A 198 -18.92 -14.53 -4.51
C ASN A 198 -19.95 -14.50 -5.65
N MET A 199 -21.26 -14.58 -5.34
CA MET A 199 -22.30 -14.47 -6.36
C MET A 199 -22.27 -13.11 -7.09
N PHE A 200 -21.89 -12.02 -6.40
CA PHE A 200 -21.81 -10.69 -6.99
C PHE A 200 -20.69 -10.56 -8.02
N LEU A 201 -19.65 -11.40 -7.94
CA LEU A 201 -18.56 -11.45 -8.93
C LEU A 201 -19.01 -11.98 -10.29
N ASP A 202 -20.09 -12.76 -10.35
CA ASP A 202 -20.68 -13.23 -11.61
C ASP A 202 -21.68 -12.23 -12.22
N VAL A 203 -22.04 -11.18 -11.46
CA VAL A 203 -23.03 -10.15 -11.83
C VAL A 203 -24.35 -10.76 -12.37
N PRO A 204 -25.01 -11.68 -11.62
CA PRO A 204 -26.24 -12.33 -12.09
C PRO A 204 -27.39 -11.32 -12.23
N VAL A 205 -27.38 -10.27 -11.42
CA VAL A 205 -28.26 -9.11 -11.46
C VAL A 205 -27.40 -7.87 -11.24
N PRO A 206 -27.69 -6.73 -11.89
CA PRO A 206 -26.97 -5.49 -11.63
C PRO A 206 -27.07 -5.06 -10.16
N TRP A 207 -25.97 -4.58 -9.60
CA TRP A 207 -25.85 -4.15 -8.21
C TRP A 207 -24.99 -2.89 -8.09
N THR A 208 -24.92 -2.29 -6.90
CA THR A 208 -24.33 -0.96 -6.69
C THR A 208 -23.09 -1.02 -5.82
N TRP A 209 -22.04 -0.32 -6.26
CA TRP A 209 -20.83 -0.09 -5.50
C TRP A 209 -20.74 1.39 -5.13
N VAL A 210 -20.75 1.72 -3.84
CA VAL A 210 -20.74 3.10 -3.36
C VAL A 210 -19.47 3.36 -2.58
N VAL A 211 -18.76 4.44 -2.88
CA VAL A 211 -17.60 4.91 -2.10
C VAL A 211 -17.98 6.21 -1.42
N HIS A 212 -17.95 6.22 -0.09
CA HIS A 212 -18.11 7.43 0.71
C HIS A 212 -16.74 7.89 1.16
N ASP A 213 -16.25 9.00 0.61
CA ASP A 213 -14.92 9.52 0.93
C ASP A 213 -15.01 10.95 1.50
N PRO A 214 -14.86 11.12 2.82
CA PRO A 214 -14.82 12.44 3.44
C PRO A 214 -13.69 13.34 2.93
N SER A 215 -12.59 12.73 2.45
CA SER A 215 -11.41 13.48 1.99
C SER A 215 -11.47 13.92 0.53
N GLY A 216 -12.29 13.24 -0.28
CA GLY A 216 -12.38 13.48 -1.73
C GLY A 216 -11.16 13.03 -2.53
N MET A 217 -10.36 12.12 -2.00
CA MET A 217 -9.12 11.63 -2.62
C MET A 217 -9.29 10.30 -3.38
N SER A 218 -10.45 9.68 -3.26
CA SER A 218 -10.79 8.43 -3.94
C SER A 218 -11.17 8.68 -5.40
N GLU A 219 -10.85 7.74 -6.28
CA GLU A 219 -11.07 7.87 -7.73
C GLU A 219 -11.35 6.50 -8.36
N PHE A 220 -12.07 6.45 -9.49
CA PHE A 220 -12.17 5.26 -10.33
C PHE A 220 -11.40 5.41 -11.63
N LYS A 221 -10.89 4.32 -12.19
CA LYS A 221 -10.43 4.28 -13.58
C LYS A 221 -11.00 3.08 -14.34
N PRO A 222 -11.60 3.29 -15.52
CA PRO A 222 -11.98 4.58 -16.10
C PRO A 222 -13.10 5.29 -15.30
N MET A 223 -13.10 6.63 -15.28
CA MET A 223 -14.19 7.48 -14.75
C MET A 223 -15.37 7.61 -15.75
N ASP A 224 -15.47 6.74 -16.74
CA ASP A 224 -16.52 6.84 -17.77
C ASP A 224 -17.92 6.50 -17.21
N GLY A 225 -18.95 6.76 -18.04
CA GLY A 225 -20.36 7.05 -17.71
C GLY A 225 -21.20 6.06 -16.88
N HIS A 226 -20.56 5.17 -16.12
CA HIS A 226 -21.14 4.34 -15.08
C HIS A 226 -20.79 4.82 -13.65
N VAL A 227 -19.92 5.83 -13.53
CA VAL A 227 -19.53 6.44 -12.25
C VAL A 227 -20.27 7.77 -12.09
N GLU A 228 -21.17 7.83 -11.12
CA GLU A 228 -21.81 9.07 -10.68
C GLU A 228 -21.04 9.63 -9.48
N VAL A 229 -20.62 10.89 -9.55
CA VAL A 229 -19.91 11.56 -8.45
C VAL A 229 -20.79 12.65 -7.87
N GLU A 230 -21.19 12.47 -6.62
CA GLU A 230 -21.90 13.46 -5.83
C GLU A 230 -20.91 14.15 -4.88
N TYR A 231 -20.79 15.47 -4.98
CA TYR A 231 -20.00 16.26 -4.04
C TYR A 231 -20.90 16.60 -2.85
N LEU A 232 -20.57 16.06 -1.69
CA LEU A 232 -21.27 16.39 -0.46
C LEU A 232 -20.74 17.74 0.02
N GLU A 233 -21.63 18.72 0.19
CA GLU A 233 -21.26 19.95 0.88
C GLU A 233 -20.78 19.57 2.29
N PRO A 234 -19.74 20.24 2.81
CA PRO A 234 -19.30 19.98 4.17
C PRO A 234 -20.51 20.18 5.07
N GLU A 235 -20.96 19.10 5.72
CA GLU A 235 -21.99 19.20 6.74
C GLU A 235 -21.49 20.29 7.70
N PRO A 236 -22.28 21.36 7.95
CA PRO A 236 -21.83 22.43 8.82
C PRO A 236 -21.36 21.77 10.10
N ALA A 237 -20.06 21.91 10.40
CA ALA A 237 -19.41 21.25 11.52
C ALA A 237 -20.36 21.32 12.70
N ALA A 238 -20.86 20.16 13.16
CA ALA A 238 -21.67 20.09 14.35
C ALA A 238 -20.89 20.89 15.40
N GLU A 239 -21.47 22.00 15.84
CA GLU A 239 -20.84 22.90 16.79
C GLU A 239 -20.29 22.01 17.92
N PRO A 240 -19.02 22.17 18.33
CA PRO A 240 -18.53 21.42 19.48
C PRO A 240 -19.54 21.70 20.59
N ALA A 241 -20.22 20.65 21.08
CA ALA A 241 -21.28 20.76 22.07
C ALA A 241 -20.72 21.52 23.29
N ALA A 242 -20.92 22.84 23.27
CA ALA A 242 -20.43 23.74 24.27
C ALA A 242 -21.36 23.60 25.47
N ALA A 243 -20.76 23.17 26.58
CA ALA A 243 -21.19 23.51 27.92
C ALA A 243 -22.65 23.21 28.27
N ALA A 244 -22.93 21.96 28.66
CA ALA A 244 -23.91 21.74 29.73
C ALA A 244 -23.28 22.23 31.05
N ALA A 245 -23.65 23.46 31.39
CA ALA A 245 -23.25 24.16 32.61
C ALA A 245 -23.89 23.56 33.88
N ALA A 246 -23.12 23.70 34.96
CA ALA A 246 -23.55 24.01 36.33
C ALA A 246 -24.33 22.94 37.14
N ALA A 247 -23.59 22.25 38.00
CA ALA A 247 -24.01 22.03 39.38
C ALA A 247 -22.84 22.43 40.31
N GLU A 248 -23.03 23.52 41.03
CA GLU A 248 -22.12 24.06 42.06
C GLU A 248 -22.55 23.53 43.47
N PRO A 249 -21.82 23.81 44.58
CA PRO A 249 -20.86 22.90 45.19
C PRO A 249 -21.26 22.41 46.60
N ALA A 250 -20.56 21.41 47.14
CA ALA A 250 -20.53 21.14 48.59
C ALA A 250 -19.12 20.73 49.04
N ALA A 251 -18.59 21.51 49.98
CA ALA A 251 -17.26 21.43 50.56
C ALA A 251 -17.06 20.22 51.49
N ALA A 252 -15.83 19.71 51.56
CA ALA A 252 -15.04 19.57 52.81
C ALA A 252 -13.77 18.72 52.58
N GLY A 253 -12.64 19.17 53.15
CA GLY A 253 -11.57 18.27 53.61
C GLY A 253 -10.17 18.53 53.04
N GLU A 254 -9.35 19.23 53.82
CA GLU A 254 -7.89 19.40 53.66
C GLU A 254 -7.12 18.07 53.53
N ALA A 255 -6.04 18.04 52.75
CA ALA A 255 -4.66 18.12 53.25
C ALA A 255 -3.60 17.67 52.21
N ALA A 256 -2.41 18.24 52.39
CA ALA A 256 -1.07 17.80 51.97
C ALA A 256 -0.49 18.37 50.66
N ALA A 257 0.43 19.31 50.90
CA ALA A 257 1.45 19.86 50.03
C ALA A 257 2.44 18.81 49.48
N GLY A 258 3.06 19.12 48.34
CA GLY A 258 4.22 18.38 47.84
C GLY A 258 4.64 18.75 46.40
N MET A 259 5.39 19.85 46.27
CA MET A 259 6.44 20.12 45.27
C MET A 259 6.44 19.35 43.93
N SER A 260 6.30 20.07 42.81
CA SER A 260 7.33 20.07 41.75
C SER A 260 7.06 21.19 40.75
N GLU A 261 7.91 22.22 40.84
CA GLU A 261 8.12 23.28 39.88
C GLU A 261 9.17 22.79 38.86
N PHE A 262 9.18 23.37 37.66
CA PHE A 262 10.24 23.31 36.65
C PHE A 262 10.26 22.11 35.66
N MET A 263 9.79 22.32 34.43
CA MET A 263 10.67 22.50 33.27
C MET A 263 9.84 22.72 31.99
N SER A 264 9.77 23.99 31.59
CA SER A 264 9.62 24.43 30.21
C SER A 264 11.01 24.82 29.75
N MET A 265 11.58 24.21 28.71
CA MET A 265 12.60 24.87 27.89
C MET A 265 12.85 24.15 26.56
N ASP A 266 12.52 24.86 25.49
CA ASP A 266 13.33 25.11 24.29
C ASP A 266 14.30 24.02 23.81
N CYS A 267 13.88 23.32 22.75
CA CYS A 267 14.78 22.67 21.80
C CYS A 267 15.48 23.76 20.97
N HIS A 268 16.71 24.12 21.38
CA HIS A 268 17.67 24.78 20.51
C HIS A 268 18.88 23.86 20.27
N MET A 269 19.08 23.62 18.97
CA MET A 269 20.24 23.06 18.29
C MET A 269 21.58 23.12 19.03
N ILE A 270 22.29 21.98 19.07
CA ILE A 270 23.75 21.95 18.89
C ILE A 270 24.10 20.78 17.96
N VAL A 271 24.58 21.14 16.76
CA VAL A 271 25.35 20.28 15.86
C VAL A 271 26.79 20.32 16.39
N GLU A 272 27.30 19.20 16.92
CA GLU A 272 28.71 19.11 17.31
C GLU A 272 29.45 18.21 16.32
N TYR A 273 30.29 18.86 15.53
CA TYR A 273 31.26 18.27 14.61
C TYR A 273 32.32 17.49 15.39
N LEU A 274 32.48 16.21 15.07
CA LEU A 274 33.65 15.41 15.44
C LEU A 274 34.63 15.43 14.27
N GLU A 275 35.67 16.26 14.37
CA GLU A 275 36.87 16.15 13.53
C GLU A 275 37.88 15.16 14.15
N PRO A 276 38.67 14.45 13.32
CA PRO A 276 39.50 13.33 13.74
C PRO A 276 40.91 13.74 14.15
N GLU A 277 41.46 13.08 15.17
CA GLU A 277 42.88 13.19 15.57
C GLU A 277 43.69 11.96 15.10
N PRO A 278 45.01 12.12 14.83
CA PRO A 278 45.72 11.37 13.81
C PRO A 278 46.56 10.17 14.31
N ALA A 279 47.02 9.39 13.34
CA ALA A 279 47.74 8.13 13.44
C ALA A 279 49.05 8.14 14.26
N ALA A 280 49.32 7.00 14.92
CA ALA A 280 50.67 6.57 15.30
C ALA A 280 50.76 5.02 15.37
N GLU A 281 51.45 4.44 14.38
CA GLU A 281 52.20 3.17 14.46
C GLU A 281 53.56 3.41 15.18
N PRO A 282 54.44 2.41 15.43
CA PRO A 282 54.35 0.93 15.32
C PRO A 282 54.93 0.17 16.55
N ALA A 283 54.78 -1.16 16.62
CA ALA A 283 55.84 -2.05 17.16
C ALA A 283 55.57 -3.54 16.83
N ALA A 284 56.65 -4.22 16.43
CA ALA A 284 56.74 -5.58 15.94
C ALA A 284 56.92 -6.65 17.03
N ALA A 285 56.47 -7.89 16.75
CA ALA A 285 57.10 -9.17 17.12
C ALA A 285 56.25 -10.32 16.52
N ALA A 286 56.66 -10.97 15.43
CA ALA A 286 57.53 -12.16 15.37
C ALA A 286 56.86 -13.46 15.88
N ALA A 287 56.56 -14.40 14.97
CA ALA A 287 57.28 -15.69 14.83
C ALA A 287 56.46 -16.82 14.17
N ALA A 288 57.15 -17.52 13.24
CA ALA A 288 57.09 -18.96 12.92
C ALA A 288 55.91 -19.55 12.10
N GLY A 289 56.23 -20.00 10.86
CA GLY A 289 55.45 -20.97 10.05
C GLY A 289 55.71 -22.43 10.47
N PRO A 290 55.74 -23.47 9.57
CA PRO A 290 55.34 -23.56 8.15
C PRO A 290 54.56 -24.85 7.77
N ALA A 291 54.35 -25.07 6.45
CA ALA A 291 54.07 -26.34 5.72
C ALA A 291 52.63 -26.92 5.81
N ALA A 292 52.01 -27.55 4.80
CA ALA A 292 52.38 -28.25 3.56
C ALA A 292 51.15 -28.17 2.59
N ALA A 293 51.23 -28.02 1.25
CA ALA A 293 51.70 -28.93 0.19
C ALA A 293 50.94 -30.27 0.06
N GLY A 294 50.39 -30.52 -1.15
CA GLY A 294 49.78 -31.78 -1.62
C GLY A 294 48.41 -31.51 -2.29
N GLU A 295 48.24 -31.31 -3.60
CA GLU A 295 48.66 -32.04 -4.81
C GLU A 295 47.78 -33.26 -5.16
N ALA A 296 47.29 -33.25 -6.42
CA ALA A 296 46.83 -34.37 -7.26
C ALA A 296 45.45 -35.02 -6.96
N ALA A 297 44.70 -35.56 -7.91
CA ALA A 297 44.64 -35.51 -9.39
C ALA A 297 43.49 -36.46 -9.82
N ALA A 298 42.89 -36.17 -10.98
CA ALA A 298 42.49 -37.12 -12.04
C ALA A 298 41.36 -38.17 -11.83
N GLY A 299 40.64 -38.40 -12.94
CA GLY A 299 39.84 -39.60 -13.24
C GLY A 299 38.43 -39.25 -13.73
N GLU A 300 38.18 -38.91 -15.01
CA GLU A 300 37.99 -39.84 -16.15
C GLU A 300 36.60 -40.53 -16.10
N ALA A 301 35.60 -40.04 -16.83
CA ALA A 301 35.19 -40.34 -18.23
C ALA A 301 34.43 -41.67 -18.43
N ALA A 302 33.17 -41.57 -18.88
CA ALA A 302 32.43 -42.48 -19.78
C ALA A 302 30.99 -41.91 -19.92
N ALA A 303 30.49 -41.38 -21.04
CA ALA A 303 30.26 -41.97 -22.36
C ALA A 303 29.32 -43.18 -22.33
N GLU A 304 28.02 -42.96 -22.54
CA GLU A 304 27.17 -43.87 -23.33
C GLU A 304 25.97 -43.14 -23.94
N GLN A 305 25.69 -43.51 -25.19
CA GLN A 305 24.79 -42.90 -26.17
C GLN A 305 23.44 -43.65 -26.23
N PRO A 306 22.46 -43.24 -27.06
CA PRO A 306 21.03 -43.45 -26.83
C PRO A 306 20.50 -44.78 -27.38
N GLN A 307 19.38 -45.26 -26.82
CA GLN A 307 18.57 -46.31 -27.44
C GLN A 307 17.31 -45.72 -28.09
N GLU A 308 17.25 -45.88 -29.41
CA GLU A 308 16.03 -45.95 -30.20
C GLU A 308 15.06 -47.00 -29.65
N GLN A 309 13.78 -46.66 -29.55
CA GLN A 309 12.70 -47.63 -29.72
C GLN A 309 11.65 -47.02 -30.67
N GLN A 310 11.71 -47.48 -31.92
CA GLN A 310 10.53 -47.66 -32.76
C GLN A 310 9.80 -48.94 -32.32
N GLN A 311 8.49 -48.89 -32.14
CA GLN A 311 7.51 -49.87 -32.63
C GLN A 311 6.09 -49.37 -32.30
N GLN A 312 5.32 -48.96 -33.32
CA GLN A 312 4.27 -49.75 -33.95
C GLN A 312 2.98 -49.87 -33.10
N GLN A 313 2.00 -48.99 -33.35
CA GLN A 313 0.76 -49.24 -34.11
C GLN A 313 -0.15 -48.02 -34.03
#